data_AF-A0A7C4E7V2-F1
#
_entry.id   AF-A0A7C4E7V2-F1
#
_cell.length_a   1.000
_cell.length_b   1.000
_cell.length_c   1.000
_cell.angle_alpha   90.00
_cell.angle_beta   90.00
_cell.angle_gamma   90.00
#
_symmetry.space_group_name_H-M   'P 1'
#
loop_
_entity.id
_entity.type
_entity.pdbx_description
1 polymer ?
#
loop_
_entity_poly.entity_id
_entity_poly.type
_entity_poly.pdbx_seq_one_letter_code
_entity_poly.pdbx_strand_id
1 'polypeptide(L)'
;MILQALHELYLRRCADPDPAARLPPFGFEEKRIPFVIEIDANGKLVQIRDTREMVGGKKVGRAFLVPQGVKRAFGVAANLLWDTAEYALGVVCKSKPARVAEQHTAFVARIDKLPPQAREDAGVRAVRAFLADAPLEALQRHSHWEEIVRDNPIMSFQLLGDTELVCQRPAVV
;
A
#
# COMPACT_ATOMS: atom_id res chain seq x y z
N MET A 1 25.45 19.78 22.77
CA MET A 1 25.81 18.64 21.91
C MET A 1 24.59 18.26 21.06
N ILE A 2 24.63 18.46 19.74
CA ILE A 2 23.43 18.40 18.89
C ILE A 2 22.77 17.01 18.82
N LEU A 3 23.57 15.94 18.97
CA LEU A 3 23.09 14.55 18.94
C LEU A 3 22.19 14.19 20.14
N GLN A 4 22.50 14.65 21.35
CA GLN A 4 21.64 14.42 22.53
C GLN A 4 20.29 15.12 22.36
N ALA A 5 20.29 16.38 21.93
CA ALA A 5 19.05 17.13 21.72
C ALA A 5 18.17 16.51 20.63
N LEU A 6 18.76 15.98 19.56
CA LEU A 6 18.02 15.25 18.52
C LEU A 6 17.46 13.92 19.04
N HIS A 7 18.22 13.19 19.87
CA HIS A 7 17.77 11.95 20.48
C HIS A 7 16.61 12.19 21.46
N GLU A 8 16.70 13.20 22.32
CA GLU A 8 15.64 13.59 23.24
C GLU A 8 14.38 14.05 22.51
N LEU A 9 14.53 14.83 21.43
CA LEU A 9 13.41 15.22 20.57
C LEU A 9 12.75 14.01 19.92
N TYR A 10 13.54 13.05 19.43
CA TYR A 10 13.03 11.81 18.86
C TYR A 10 12.22 11.01 19.89
N LEU A 11 12.78 10.79 21.09
CA LEU A 11 12.08 10.09 22.17
C LEU A 11 10.77 10.78 22.56
N ARG A 12 10.78 12.11 22.68
CA ARG A 12 9.57 12.89 22.98
C ARG A 12 8.50 12.71 21.91
N ARG A 13 8.87 12.75 20.63
CA ARG A 13 7.92 12.55 19.52
C ARG A 13 7.44 11.10 19.40
N CYS A 14 8.23 10.11 19.76
CA CYS A 14 7.75 8.72 19.83
C CYS A 14 6.71 8.52 20.94
N ALA A 15 6.85 9.25 22.05
CA ALA A 15 5.95 9.18 23.20
C ALA A 15 4.79 10.20 23.16
N ASP A 16 4.63 10.95 22.06
CA ASP A 16 3.62 12.03 21.99
C ASP A 16 2.20 11.45 22.08
N PRO A 17 1.35 11.91 23.01
CA PRO A 17 -0.02 11.40 23.14
C PRO A 17 -0.88 11.70 21.91
N ASP A 18 -0.58 12.77 21.15
CA ASP A 18 -1.29 13.11 19.92
C ASP A 18 -0.79 12.23 18.75
N PRO A 19 -1.65 11.36 18.16
CA PRO A 19 -1.26 10.55 17.01
C PRO A 19 -0.74 11.35 15.82
N ALA A 20 -1.19 12.60 15.63
CA ALA A 20 -0.74 13.45 14.52
C ALA A 20 0.67 14.04 14.73
N ALA A 21 1.12 14.15 15.98
CA ALA A 21 2.45 14.61 16.35
C ALA A 21 3.43 13.45 16.66
N ARG A 22 2.89 12.24 16.82
CA ARG A 22 3.66 11.02 17.12
C ARG A 22 4.44 10.53 15.90
N LEU A 23 5.70 10.17 16.10
CA LEU A 23 6.48 9.52 15.05
C LEU A 23 6.00 8.08 14.81
N PRO A 24 5.93 7.63 13.54
CA PRO A 24 5.74 6.22 13.23
C PRO A 24 6.74 5.32 13.95
N PRO A 25 6.34 4.09 14.32
CA PRO A 25 7.27 3.06 14.78
C PRO A 25 8.41 2.87 13.78
N PHE A 26 9.58 2.47 14.28
CA PHE A 26 10.72 2.18 13.41
C PHE A 26 10.35 1.14 12.34
N GLY A 27 10.72 1.40 11.09
CA GLY A 27 10.35 0.55 9.95
C GLY A 27 9.00 0.89 9.32
N PHE A 28 8.28 1.90 9.81
CA PHE A 28 7.01 2.38 9.26
C PHE A 28 7.06 3.83 8.82
N GLU A 29 6.17 4.21 7.89
CA GLU A 29 5.89 5.60 7.52
C GLU A 29 4.38 5.83 7.43
N GLU A 30 3.94 7.08 7.64
CA GLU A 30 2.58 7.46 7.26
C GLU A 30 2.51 7.73 5.76
N LYS A 31 1.57 7.08 5.08
CA LYS A 31 1.33 7.26 3.66
C LYS A 31 -0.13 7.58 3.37
N ARG A 32 -0.32 8.55 2.49
CA ARG A 32 -1.65 8.90 1.95
C ARG A 32 -2.00 7.91 0.85
N ILE A 33 -3.07 7.14 1.04
CA ILE A 33 -3.48 6.07 0.11
C ILE A 33 -4.87 6.38 -0.44
N PRO A 34 -4.97 7.02 -1.63
CA PRO A 34 -6.25 7.37 -2.24
C PRO A 34 -7.27 6.23 -2.35
N PHE A 35 -6.82 5.04 -2.75
CA PHE A 35 -7.72 3.92 -3.02
C PHE A 35 -7.25 2.64 -2.33
N VAL A 36 -8.19 1.91 -1.73
CA VAL A 36 -7.94 0.61 -1.12
C VAL A 36 -8.71 -0.45 -1.89
N ILE A 37 -8.00 -1.51 -2.28
CA ILE A 37 -8.55 -2.68 -2.95
C ILE A 37 -9.07 -3.61 -1.84
N GLU A 38 -10.39 -3.70 -1.70
CA GLU A 38 -11.02 -4.64 -0.78
C GLU A 38 -11.22 -5.98 -1.48
N ILE A 39 -10.70 -7.04 -0.87
CA ILE A 39 -10.75 -8.41 -1.38
C ILE A 39 -11.33 -9.36 -0.34
N ASP A 40 -11.97 -10.44 -0.79
CA ASP A 40 -12.41 -11.50 0.11
C ASP A 40 -11.24 -12.46 0.47
N ALA A 41 -11.52 -13.44 1.34
CA ALA A 41 -10.54 -14.45 1.76
C ALA A 41 -10.00 -15.34 0.64
N ASN A 42 -10.68 -15.38 -0.51
CA ASN A 42 -10.26 -16.13 -1.69
C ASN A 42 -9.50 -15.25 -2.69
N GLY A 43 -9.29 -13.97 -2.38
CA GLY A 43 -8.62 -13.00 -3.26
C GLY A 43 -9.51 -12.46 -4.37
N LYS A 44 -10.85 -12.58 -4.27
CA LYS A 44 -11.76 -11.97 -5.23
C LYS A 44 -11.97 -10.49 -4.89
N LEU A 45 -11.99 -9.65 -5.91
CA LEU A 45 -12.29 -8.22 -5.78
C LEU A 45 -13.72 -8.05 -5.26
N VAL A 46 -13.85 -7.40 -4.11
CA VAL A 46 -15.16 -7.00 -3.57
C VAL A 46 -15.48 -5.59 -4.05
N GLN A 47 -14.56 -4.65 -3.82
CA GLN A 47 -14.69 -3.27 -4.27
C GLN A 47 -13.35 -2.52 -4.25
N ILE A 48 -13.30 -1.36 -4.90
CA ILE A 48 -12.27 -0.34 -4.72
C ILE A 48 -12.87 0.80 -3.92
N ARG A 49 -12.35 1.03 -2.71
CA ARG A 49 -12.82 2.11 -1.83
C ARG A 49 -11.99 3.37 -2.00
N ASP A 50 -12.66 4.48 -2.24
CA ASP A 50 -12.07 5.82 -2.20
C ASP A 50 -11.93 6.26 -0.73
N THR A 51 -10.71 6.52 -0.28
CA THR A 51 -10.43 6.98 1.09
C THR A 51 -10.12 8.48 1.14
N ARG A 52 -10.27 9.18 0.01
CA ARG A 52 -9.94 10.59 -0.07
C ARG A 52 -11.00 11.44 0.62
N GLU A 53 -10.53 12.47 1.28
CA GLU A 53 -11.35 13.48 1.92
C GLU A 53 -11.12 14.84 1.25
N MET A 54 -12.12 15.72 1.29
CA MET A 54 -11.98 17.08 0.79
C MET A 54 -11.29 17.96 1.83
N VAL A 55 -10.03 18.31 1.58
CA VAL A 55 -9.24 19.20 2.43
C VAL A 55 -8.83 20.42 1.60
N GLY A 56 -9.36 21.60 1.96
CA GLY A 56 -9.04 22.84 1.25
C GLY A 56 -9.37 22.82 -0.24
N GLY A 57 -10.49 22.18 -0.62
CA GLY A 57 -10.93 22.07 -2.02
C GLY A 57 -10.21 21.02 -2.86
N LYS A 58 -9.29 20.24 -2.27
CA LYS A 58 -8.58 19.15 -2.94
C LYS A 58 -8.96 17.80 -2.32
N LYS A 59 -9.07 16.77 -3.15
CA LYS A 59 -9.19 15.38 -2.68
C LYS A 59 -7.84 14.89 -2.19
N VAL A 60 -7.72 14.58 -0.90
CA VAL A 60 -6.50 14.11 -0.27
C VAL A 60 -6.77 12.73 0.33
N GLY A 61 -5.97 11.72 -0.03
CA GLY A 61 -6.11 10.35 0.50
C GLY A 61 -6.04 10.33 2.03
N ARG A 62 -6.68 9.35 2.67
CA ARG A 62 -6.48 9.12 4.11
C ARG A 62 -5.04 8.67 4.38
N ALA A 63 -4.50 9.07 5.53
CA ALA A 63 -3.20 8.61 6.00
C ALA A 63 -3.33 7.21 6.63
N PHE A 64 -2.43 6.31 6.25
CA PHE A 64 -2.29 4.97 6.81
C PHE A 64 -0.85 4.76 7.23
N LEU A 65 -0.66 4.03 8.33
CA LEU A 65 0.66 3.55 8.72
C LEU A 65 1.03 2.37 7.83
N VAL A 66 2.14 2.45 7.10
CA VAL A 66 2.58 1.39 6.17
C VAL A 66 4.04 1.04 6.39
N PRO A 67 4.50 -0.17 5.98
CA PRO A 67 5.91 -0.49 5.97
C PRO A 67 6.70 0.56 5.18
N GLN A 68 7.85 0.96 5.70
CA GLN A 68 8.67 2.03 5.14
C GLN A 68 8.94 1.79 3.64
N GLY A 69 8.78 2.86 2.85
CA GLY A 69 8.97 2.80 1.42
C GLY A 69 10.42 2.49 1.05
N VAL A 70 10.60 1.72 -0.03
CA VAL A 70 11.93 1.49 -0.59
C VAL A 70 12.38 2.70 -1.40
N LYS A 71 13.62 3.15 -1.18
CA LYS A 71 14.21 4.18 -2.05
C LYS A 71 14.48 3.56 -3.42
N ARG A 72 13.77 4.06 -4.43
CA ARG A 72 13.98 3.67 -5.82
C ARG A 72 15.16 4.46 -6.38
N ALA A 73 16.28 3.79 -6.61
CA ALA A 73 17.32 4.31 -7.50
C ALA A 73 16.85 4.20 -8.96
N PHE A 74 17.76 4.22 -9.94
CA PHE A 74 17.44 4.04 -11.37
C PHE A 74 16.78 2.69 -11.74
N GLY A 75 16.53 1.80 -10.77
CA GLY A 75 15.94 0.47 -10.96
C GLY A 75 14.43 0.38 -10.65
N VAL A 76 13.94 -0.85 -10.64
CA VAL A 76 12.60 -1.22 -10.18
C VAL A 76 12.69 -1.74 -8.75
N ALA A 77 11.94 -1.16 -7.84
CA ALA A 77 11.85 -1.63 -6.46
C ALA A 77 10.44 -1.36 -5.92
N ALA A 78 9.80 -2.43 -5.44
CA ALA A 78 8.42 -2.39 -4.96
C ALA A 78 8.36 -2.21 -3.45
N ASN A 79 7.37 -1.45 -3.02
CA ASN A 79 6.97 -1.36 -1.63
C ASN A 79 6.19 -2.63 -1.22
N LEU A 80 6.14 -2.92 0.07
CA LEU A 80 5.53 -4.16 0.58
C LEU A 80 4.03 -3.96 0.79
N LEU A 81 3.19 -4.58 -0.05
CA LEU A 81 1.72 -4.60 0.06
C LEU A 81 1.02 -3.23 -0.09
N TRP A 82 1.74 -2.23 -0.59
CA TRP A 82 1.18 -0.94 -1.03
C TRP A 82 2.07 -0.41 -2.14
N ASP A 83 1.53 0.18 -3.20
CA ASP A 83 2.32 0.83 -4.25
C ASP A 83 1.41 1.59 -5.23
N THR A 84 1.96 2.23 -6.27
CA THR A 84 1.15 2.81 -7.35
C THR A 84 0.35 1.73 -8.07
N ALA A 85 -0.74 2.11 -8.75
CA ALA A 85 -1.58 1.19 -9.53
C ALA A 85 -0.77 0.33 -10.52
N GLU A 86 0.26 0.88 -11.17
CA GLU A 86 1.17 0.12 -12.05
C GLU A 86 1.86 -1.06 -11.35
N TYR A 87 2.37 -0.84 -10.13
CA TYR A 87 3.02 -1.89 -9.35
C TYR A 87 1.98 -2.86 -8.76
N ALA A 88 0.90 -2.33 -8.16
CA ALA A 88 -0.07 -3.13 -7.43
C ALA A 88 -0.99 -3.98 -8.34
N LEU A 89 -1.33 -3.46 -9.53
CA LEU A 89 -2.30 -4.09 -10.44
C LEU A 89 -1.68 -4.53 -11.78
N GLY A 90 -0.46 -4.08 -12.12
CA GLY A 90 0.17 -4.41 -13.41
C GLY A 90 -0.49 -3.74 -14.62
N VAL A 91 -1.28 -2.68 -14.38
CA VAL A 91 -2.04 -1.97 -15.41
C VAL A 91 -1.23 -0.78 -15.92
N VAL A 92 -1.25 -0.52 -17.22
CA VAL A 92 -0.47 0.57 -17.82
C VAL A 92 -1.18 1.91 -17.58
N CYS A 93 -0.50 2.83 -16.89
CA CYS A 93 -1.03 4.16 -16.60
C CYS A 93 -0.19 5.27 -17.24
N LYS A 94 1.08 5.38 -16.86
CA LYS A 94 2.00 6.46 -17.25
C LYS A 94 3.31 5.92 -17.84
N SER A 95 3.74 4.75 -17.40
CA SER A 95 4.96 4.07 -17.80
C SER A 95 4.75 3.25 -19.08
N LYS A 96 5.85 2.83 -19.73
CA LYS A 96 5.78 1.91 -20.89
C LYS A 96 5.36 0.50 -20.45
N PRO A 97 4.64 -0.27 -21.27
CA PRO A 97 4.16 -1.61 -20.92
C PRO A 97 5.25 -2.56 -20.35
N ALA A 98 6.43 -2.61 -20.98
CA ALA A 98 7.55 -3.43 -20.48
C ALA A 98 7.99 -3.04 -19.07
N ARG A 99 8.03 -1.73 -18.77
CA ARG A 99 8.37 -1.22 -17.44
C ARG A 99 7.30 -1.61 -16.41
N VAL A 100 6.02 -1.53 -16.77
CA VAL A 100 4.90 -1.90 -15.88
C VAL A 100 4.95 -3.39 -15.54
N ALA A 101 5.26 -4.24 -16.52
CA ALA A 101 5.45 -5.66 -16.28
C ALA A 101 6.59 -5.94 -15.28
N GLU A 102 7.73 -5.24 -15.41
CA GLU A 102 8.84 -5.35 -14.44
C GLU A 102 8.42 -4.87 -13.04
N GLN A 103 7.70 -3.75 -12.96
CA GLN A 103 7.20 -3.16 -11.71
C GLN A 103 6.28 -4.13 -10.97
N HIS A 104 5.28 -4.66 -11.68
CA HIS A 104 4.34 -5.61 -11.10
C HIS A 104 5.02 -6.92 -10.68
N THR A 105 5.94 -7.42 -11.50
CA THR A 105 6.75 -8.60 -11.14
C THR A 105 7.55 -8.37 -9.86
N ALA A 106 8.16 -7.19 -9.71
CA ALA A 106 8.88 -6.83 -8.48
C ALA A 106 7.96 -6.72 -7.27
N PHE A 107 6.72 -6.25 -7.46
CA PHE A 107 5.70 -6.18 -6.42
C PHE A 107 5.30 -7.57 -5.91
N VAL A 108 4.96 -8.48 -6.83
CA VAL A 108 4.66 -9.88 -6.49
C VAL A 108 5.86 -10.55 -5.80
N ALA A 109 7.06 -10.41 -6.36
CA ALA A 109 8.27 -10.98 -5.78
C ALA A 109 8.60 -10.42 -4.39
N ARG A 110 8.24 -9.16 -4.10
CA ARG A 110 8.44 -8.56 -2.77
C ARG A 110 7.54 -9.20 -1.72
N ILE A 111 6.32 -9.58 -2.09
CA ILE A 111 5.35 -10.28 -1.24
C ILE A 111 5.80 -11.74 -1.04
N ASP A 112 6.25 -12.41 -2.10
CA ASP A 112 6.70 -13.80 -2.02
C ASP A 112 7.97 -14.00 -1.16
N LYS A 113 8.75 -12.94 -0.96
CA LYS A 113 9.92 -12.91 -0.05
C LYS A 113 9.55 -12.80 1.43
N LEU A 114 8.27 -12.66 1.76
CA LEU A 114 7.84 -12.66 3.16
C LEU A 114 8.17 -14.00 3.85
N PRO A 115 8.48 -13.98 5.16
CA PRO A 115 8.69 -15.21 5.94
C PRO A 115 7.52 -16.20 5.80
N PRO A 116 7.73 -17.52 5.96
CA PRO A 116 6.66 -18.51 5.86
C PRO A 116 5.43 -18.18 6.72
N GLN A 117 5.63 -17.74 7.96
CA GLN A 117 4.54 -17.39 8.88
C GLN A 117 3.70 -16.22 8.36
N ALA A 118 4.36 -15.21 7.78
CA ALA A 118 3.70 -14.07 7.17
C ALA A 118 2.90 -14.46 5.92
N ARG A 119 3.42 -15.41 5.13
CA ARG A 119 2.74 -15.94 3.94
C ARG A 119 1.53 -16.82 4.28
N GLU A 120 1.43 -17.30 5.51
CA GLU A 120 0.27 -18.03 6.04
C GLU A 120 -0.83 -17.11 6.60
N ASP A 121 -0.59 -15.81 6.70
CA ASP A 121 -1.64 -14.86 7.05
C ASP A 121 -2.75 -14.84 5.99
N ALA A 122 -4.00 -14.75 6.45
CA ALA A 122 -5.16 -14.78 5.58
C ALA A 122 -5.18 -13.62 4.57
N GLY A 123 -4.80 -12.41 4.99
CA GLY A 123 -4.73 -11.24 4.13
C GLY A 123 -3.63 -11.39 3.09
N VAL A 124 -2.44 -11.86 3.48
CA VAL A 124 -1.34 -12.11 2.53
C VAL A 124 -1.70 -13.18 1.50
N ARG A 125 -2.33 -14.29 1.93
CA ARG A 125 -2.82 -15.31 0.99
C ARG A 125 -3.87 -14.77 0.03
N ALA A 126 -4.83 -13.98 0.53
CA ALA A 126 -5.86 -13.36 -0.30
C ALA A 126 -5.24 -12.41 -1.35
N VAL A 127 -4.27 -11.57 -0.96
CA VAL A 127 -3.56 -10.69 -1.91
C VAL A 127 -2.81 -11.50 -2.96
N ARG A 128 -2.12 -12.58 -2.58
CA ARG A 128 -1.42 -13.44 -3.55
C ARG A 128 -2.41 -14.10 -4.52
N ALA A 129 -3.56 -14.55 -4.04
CA ALA A 129 -4.62 -15.12 -4.88
C ALA A 129 -5.20 -14.07 -5.85
N PHE A 130 -5.46 -12.84 -5.36
CA PHE A 130 -5.91 -11.72 -6.19
C PHE A 130 -4.92 -11.39 -7.32
N LEU A 131 -3.62 -11.33 -6.99
CA LEU A 131 -2.57 -11.02 -7.96
C LEU A 131 -2.39 -12.14 -9.00
N ALA A 132 -2.64 -13.39 -8.62
CA ALA A 132 -2.58 -14.54 -9.53
C ALA A 132 -3.81 -14.64 -10.45
N ASP A 133 -5.00 -14.26 -9.98
CA ASP A 133 -6.24 -14.23 -10.77
C ASP A 133 -6.25 -13.09 -11.80
N ALA A 134 -5.51 -12.01 -11.52
CA ALA A 134 -5.38 -10.81 -12.36
C ALA A 134 -6.75 -10.32 -12.90
N PRO A 135 -7.69 -9.89 -12.02
CA PRO A 135 -9.10 -9.66 -12.37
C PRO A 135 -9.33 -8.33 -13.12
N LEU A 136 -8.65 -8.14 -14.25
CA LEU A 136 -8.65 -6.90 -15.03
C LEU A 136 -10.06 -6.44 -15.42
N GLU A 137 -10.91 -7.36 -15.88
CA GLU A 137 -12.27 -6.99 -16.28
C GLU A 137 -13.12 -6.50 -15.10
N ALA A 138 -12.93 -7.07 -13.90
CA ALA A 138 -13.66 -6.63 -12.71
C ALA A 138 -13.19 -5.23 -12.29
N LEU A 139 -11.88 -4.97 -12.37
CA LEU A 139 -11.30 -3.66 -12.10
C LEU A 139 -11.80 -2.60 -13.11
N GLN A 140 -11.89 -2.94 -14.39
CA GLN A 140 -12.36 -2.04 -15.45
C GLN A 140 -13.82 -1.61 -15.30
N ARG A 141 -14.66 -2.43 -14.68
CA ARG A 141 -16.08 -2.12 -14.43
C ARG A 141 -16.28 -1.18 -13.24
N HIS A 142 -15.23 -0.90 -12.46
CA HIS A 142 -15.33 -0.06 -11.27
C HIS A 142 -15.42 1.43 -11.65
N SER A 143 -16.26 2.19 -10.94
CA SER A 143 -16.48 3.63 -11.19
C SER A 143 -15.21 4.49 -11.13
N HIS A 144 -14.21 4.07 -10.36
CA HIS A 144 -12.94 4.79 -10.19
C HIS A 144 -11.87 4.38 -11.21
N TRP A 145 -12.15 3.41 -12.10
CA TRP A 145 -11.15 2.84 -13.01
C TRP A 145 -10.45 3.89 -13.87
N GLU A 146 -11.20 4.75 -14.54
CA GLU A 146 -10.63 5.79 -15.42
C GLU A 146 -9.71 6.75 -14.66
N GLU A 147 -10.08 7.11 -13.43
CA GLU A 147 -9.28 7.96 -12.55
C GLU A 147 -8.01 7.26 -12.09
N ILE A 148 -8.09 5.97 -11.74
CA ILE A 148 -6.93 5.16 -11.35
C ILE A 148 -5.93 5.05 -12.51
N VAL A 149 -6.41 4.74 -13.72
CA VAL A 149 -5.55 4.63 -14.91
C VAL A 149 -4.89 5.97 -15.24
N ARG A 150 -5.64 7.07 -15.15
CA ARG A 150 -5.12 8.42 -15.43
C ARG A 150 -4.06 8.85 -14.41
N ASP A 151 -4.34 8.66 -13.12
CA ASP A 151 -3.57 9.31 -12.06
C ASP A 151 -2.45 8.41 -11.51
N ASN A 152 -2.50 7.09 -11.75
CA ASN A 152 -1.60 6.08 -11.19
C ASN A 152 -1.45 6.23 -9.66
N PRO A 153 -2.56 6.24 -8.90
CA PRO A 153 -2.55 6.54 -7.48
C PRO A 153 -1.85 5.45 -6.68
N ILE A 154 -1.42 5.78 -5.46
CA ILE A 154 -0.99 4.78 -4.47
C ILE A 154 -2.22 3.99 -4.00
N MET A 155 -2.07 2.68 -3.95
CA MET A 155 -3.09 1.72 -3.57
C MET A 155 -2.52 0.72 -2.56
N SER A 156 -3.40 0.15 -1.74
CA SER A 156 -3.09 -0.97 -0.85
C SER A 156 -4.29 -1.89 -0.75
N PHE A 157 -4.16 -2.97 0.02
CA PHE A 157 -5.15 -4.04 0.11
C PHE A 157 -5.76 -4.09 1.51
N GLN A 158 -7.03 -4.46 1.56
CA GLN A 158 -7.72 -4.80 2.80
C GLN A 158 -8.56 -6.06 2.58
N LEU A 159 -8.63 -6.92 3.60
CA LEU A 159 -9.53 -8.05 3.61
C LEU A 159 -10.94 -7.61 4.00
N LEU A 160 -11.96 -8.18 3.36
CA LEU A 160 -13.35 -7.91 3.70
C LEU A 160 -13.61 -8.19 5.19
N GLY A 161 -14.10 -7.17 5.91
CA GLY A 161 -14.38 -7.24 7.34
C GLY A 161 -13.24 -6.75 8.24
N ASP A 162 -12.02 -6.56 7.70
CA ASP A 162 -10.91 -5.97 8.45
C ASP A 162 -11.04 -4.45 8.54
N THR A 163 -10.49 -3.86 9.60
CA THR A 163 -10.36 -2.40 9.75
C THR A 163 -9.03 -1.87 9.23
N GLU A 164 -7.95 -2.61 9.43
CA GLU A 164 -6.60 -2.27 8.98
C GLU A 164 -6.29 -2.78 7.57
N LEU A 165 -5.24 -2.23 6.95
CA LEU A 165 -4.72 -2.74 5.69
C LEU A 165 -3.96 -4.05 5.91
N VAL A 166 -3.86 -4.87 4.87
CA VAL A 166 -3.08 -6.12 4.92
C VAL A 166 -1.62 -5.86 5.30
N CYS A 167 -1.05 -4.72 4.87
CA CYS A 167 0.32 -4.32 5.21
C CYS A 167 0.54 -3.93 6.68
N GLN A 168 -0.54 -3.80 7.47
CA GLN A 168 -0.52 -3.46 8.90
C GLN A 168 -0.75 -4.68 9.80
N ARG A 169 -1.06 -5.84 9.21
CA ARG A 169 -1.39 -7.05 9.98
C ARG A 169 -0.17 -7.56 10.74
N PRO A 170 -0.29 -8.01 12.00
CA PRO A 170 0.87 -8.38 12.83
C PRO A 170 1.81 -9.42 12.21
N ALA A 171 1.31 -10.31 11.36
CA ALA A 171 2.14 -11.32 10.70
C ALA A 171 3.08 -10.74 9.62
N VAL A 172 2.79 -9.53 9.13
CA VAL A 172 3.58 -8.81 8.12
C VAL A 172 4.64 -7.89 8.76
N VAL A 173 4.37 -7.45 9.99
CA VAL A 173 5.11 -6.42 10.74
C VAL A 173 6.20 -7.03 11.62
#